data_AF-A0A356K2C8-F1
#
_entry.id   AF-A0A356K2C8-F1
#
_cell.length_a   1.000
_cell.length_b   1.000
_cell.length_c   1.000
_cell.angle_alpha   90.00
_cell.angle_beta   90.00
_cell.angle_gamma   90.00
#
_symmetry.space_group_name_H-M   'P 1'
#
loop_
_entity.id
_entity.type
_entity.pdbx_description
1 polymer ?
#
loop_
_entity_poly.entity_id
_entity_poly.type
_entity_poly.pdbx_seq_one_letter_code
_entity_poly.pdbx_strand_id
1 'polypeptide(L)'
;MNLDNIGKFIKEMRKNKNLTQEELAEKLGVNNRTVSRWENGKNMPDISLYKPLCEVLGISIEELVNGELTNKKNISYSVEKAIINTVSSSKKEKSKMSKIIKFLSVLVIVTTIFVVFVVVYYKKKYPRIDIYNLDIIKSEESKLNEELTLNMLDYKIWFYGIESLEINDVNNNYFDLKTALKYNQISIQDVVNFLEKEYDSERILMYELRDGGTKIYKSNKYEIILCNTIEGNHDIYFGVPDTSKRLNNAYCGKEANNTCYFTRTYHVKSVVQTTDSDFVDITLEDNTVVKVNSSFGLTASKDYEFVFSTYNKFKDTTTNIFENSTIMEVKETNHIINQEICVN
;
A
#
# COMPACT_ATOMS: atom_id res chain seq x y z
N MET A 1 61.62 9.93 25.34
CA MET A 1 62.47 10.45 26.44
C MET A 1 63.89 9.96 26.20
N ASN A 2 64.85 10.87 25.97
CA ASN A 2 66.22 10.51 25.63
C ASN A 2 67.11 10.75 26.87
N LEU A 3 67.55 9.67 27.52
CA LEU A 3 68.32 9.73 28.77
C LEU A 3 69.68 10.41 28.60
N ASP A 4 70.31 10.29 27.42
CA ASP A 4 71.58 10.96 27.15
C ASP A 4 71.42 12.48 27.07
N ASN A 5 70.32 12.95 26.48
CA ASN A 5 70.01 14.39 26.40
C ASN A 5 69.70 14.94 27.79
N ILE A 6 68.89 14.23 28.58
CA ILE A 6 68.55 14.62 29.95
C ILE A 6 69.79 14.64 30.84
N GLY A 7 70.65 13.63 30.74
CA GLY A 7 71.90 13.57 31.51
C GLY A 7 72.84 14.74 31.19
N LYS A 8 73.01 15.06 29.90
CA LYS A 8 73.77 16.24 29.47
C LYS A 8 73.14 17.53 30.00
N PHE A 9 71.82 17.64 29.97
CA PHE A 9 71.09 18.79 30.48
C PHE A 9 71.24 18.98 32.00
N ILE A 10 71.12 17.91 32.79
CA ILE A 10 71.39 17.92 34.24
C ILE A 10 72.82 18.40 34.51
N LYS A 11 73.80 17.87 33.76
CA LYS A 11 75.20 18.26 33.88
C LYS A 11 75.44 19.73 33.53
N GLU A 12 74.80 20.22 32.48
CA GLU A 12 74.86 21.61 32.05
C GLU A 12 74.28 22.53 33.13
N MET A 13 73.06 22.24 33.60
CA MET A 13 72.41 23.05 34.62
C MET A 13 73.16 23.03 35.96
N ARG A 14 73.73 21.88 36.36
CA ARG A 14 74.59 21.81 37.55
C ARG A 14 75.81 22.73 37.41
N LYS A 15 76.48 22.69 36.26
CA LYS A 15 77.63 23.55 35.99
C LYS A 15 77.24 25.03 35.96
N ASN A 16 76.07 25.37 35.43
CA ASN A 16 75.54 26.74 35.46
C ASN A 16 75.28 27.25 36.89
N LYS A 17 75.05 26.33 37.85
CA LYS A 17 74.97 26.63 39.28
C LYS A 17 76.32 26.60 40.00
N ASN A 18 77.43 26.39 39.27
CA ASN A 18 78.78 26.25 39.80
C ASN A 18 78.93 25.14 40.87
N LEU A 19 78.12 24.08 40.78
CA LEU A 19 78.18 22.96 41.70
C LEU A 19 79.05 21.84 41.12
N THR A 20 79.81 21.14 41.95
CA THR A 20 80.42 19.84 41.67
C THR A 20 79.39 18.72 41.76
N GLN A 21 79.70 17.53 41.22
CA GLN A 21 78.79 16.37 41.34
C GLN A 21 78.61 15.96 42.81
N GLU A 22 79.67 16.10 43.64
CA GLU A 22 79.64 15.85 45.09
C GLU A 22 78.66 16.80 45.78
N GLU A 23 78.75 18.11 45.51
CA GLU A 23 77.88 19.12 46.11
C GLU A 23 76.42 18.99 45.68
N LEU A 24 76.16 18.61 44.42
CA LEU A 24 74.80 18.30 43.97
C LEU A 24 74.24 17.05 44.67
N ALA A 25 75.09 16.04 44.86
CA ALA A 25 74.70 14.81 45.54
C ALA A 25 74.37 15.08 47.02
N GLU A 26 75.19 15.89 47.69
CA GLU A 26 74.98 16.31 49.08
C GLU A 26 73.66 17.07 49.24
N LYS A 27 73.38 18.05 48.35
CA LYS A 27 72.12 18.81 48.35
C LYS A 27 70.87 17.95 48.15
N LEU A 28 71.01 16.79 47.50
CA LEU A 28 69.90 15.88 47.19
C LEU A 28 69.86 14.65 48.09
N GLY A 29 70.79 14.52 49.05
CA GLY A 29 70.87 13.36 49.94
C GLY A 29 71.19 12.04 49.22
N VAL A 30 71.93 12.10 48.11
CA VAL A 30 72.34 10.92 47.32
C VAL A 30 73.85 10.78 47.27
N ASN A 31 74.36 9.64 46.81
CA ASN A 31 75.79 9.44 46.59
C ASN A 31 76.25 10.11 45.28
N ASN A 32 77.46 10.67 45.24
CA ASN A 32 78.08 11.25 44.03
C ASN A 32 78.00 10.31 42.81
N ARG A 33 78.19 8.99 43.02
CA ARG A 33 78.03 7.99 41.93
C ARG A 33 76.64 8.02 41.28
N THR A 34 75.59 8.33 42.04
CA THR A 34 74.21 8.41 41.55
C THR A 34 74.05 9.60 40.59
N VAL A 35 74.56 10.77 40.96
CA VAL A 35 74.57 11.96 40.10
C VAL A 35 75.38 11.72 38.83
N SER A 36 76.55 11.08 38.94
CA SER A 36 77.37 10.72 37.78
C SER A 36 76.63 9.78 36.81
N ARG A 37 75.83 8.83 37.30
CA ARG A 37 75.03 7.95 36.44
C ARG A 37 73.92 8.70 35.72
N TRP A 38 73.26 9.67 36.37
CA TRP A 38 72.28 10.54 35.71
C TRP A 38 72.91 11.37 34.61
N GLU A 39 74.04 12.03 34.90
CA GLU A 39 74.71 12.91 33.95
C GLU A 39 75.29 12.19 32.71
N ASN A 40 75.54 10.89 32.85
CA ASN A 40 76.02 10.02 31.77
C ASN A 40 74.90 9.19 31.12
N GLY A 41 73.62 9.53 31.37
CA GLY A 41 72.46 8.88 30.74
C GLY A 41 72.23 7.42 31.16
N LYS A 42 72.88 6.95 32.22
CA LYS A 42 72.82 5.53 32.65
C LYS A 42 71.53 5.18 33.39
N ASN A 43 70.91 6.15 34.05
CA ASN A 43 69.60 6.03 34.69
C ASN A 43 69.01 7.44 34.91
N MET A 44 67.73 7.47 35.27
CA MET A 44 67.03 8.70 35.66
C MET A 44 67.09 8.85 37.20
N PRO A 45 66.99 10.07 37.75
CA PRO A 45 66.61 10.25 39.15
C PRO A 45 65.31 9.50 39.47
N ASP A 46 65.12 9.13 40.73
CA ASP A 46 63.80 8.66 41.18
C ASP A 46 62.80 9.82 41.05
N ILE A 47 61.52 9.51 40.82
CA ILE A 47 60.47 10.54 40.73
C ILE A 47 60.39 11.37 42.01
N SER A 48 60.73 10.79 43.18
CA SER A 48 60.81 11.53 44.45
C SER A 48 61.88 12.62 44.44
N LEU A 49 62.92 12.47 43.62
CA LEU A 49 64.05 13.38 43.50
C LEU A 49 63.84 14.41 42.37
N TYR A 50 62.78 14.33 41.58
CA TYR A 50 62.54 15.27 40.49
C TYR A 50 62.36 16.69 41.00
N LYS A 51 61.48 16.88 41.98
CA LYS A 51 61.22 18.21 42.54
C LYS A 51 62.46 18.80 43.25
N PRO A 52 63.14 18.09 44.16
CA PRO A 52 64.39 18.57 44.77
C PRO A 52 65.48 18.89 43.74
N LEU A 53 65.67 18.04 42.73
CA LEU A 53 66.66 18.26 41.66
C LEU A 53 66.33 19.51 40.84
N CYS A 54 65.07 19.66 40.43
CA CYS A 54 64.58 20.84 39.72
C CYS A 54 64.76 22.13 40.53
N GLU A 55 64.53 22.09 41.85
CA GLU A 55 64.72 23.23 42.75
C GLU A 55 66.20 23.64 42.87
N VAL A 56 67.11 22.67 43.03
CA VAL A 56 68.56 22.94 43.09
C VAL A 56 69.08 23.49 41.76
N LEU A 57 68.60 22.96 40.64
CA LEU A 57 69.04 23.33 39.29
C LEU A 57 68.31 24.58 38.73
N GLY A 58 67.17 24.95 39.29
CA GLY A 58 66.36 26.09 38.85
C GLY A 58 65.65 25.87 37.52
N ILE A 59 65.14 24.65 37.29
CA ILE A 59 64.42 24.23 36.06
C ILE A 59 63.04 23.65 36.43
N SER A 60 62.12 23.57 35.48
CA SER A 60 60.84 22.87 35.68
C SER A 60 60.97 21.35 35.49
N ILE A 61 59.97 20.59 35.94
CA ILE A 61 59.94 19.12 35.71
C ILE A 61 59.81 18.82 34.21
N GLU A 62 59.06 19.65 33.47
CA GLU A 62 58.94 19.52 32.03
C GLU A 62 60.30 19.72 31.33
N GLU A 63 61.09 20.71 31.76
CA GLU A 63 62.44 20.95 31.24
C GLU A 63 63.39 19.79 31.55
N LEU A 64 63.31 19.22 32.75
CA LEU A 64 64.07 18.03 33.14
C LEU A 64 63.72 16.82 32.26
N VAL A 65 62.43 16.58 31.98
CA VAL A 65 61.97 15.43 31.18
C VAL A 65 62.27 15.60 29.69
N ASN A 66 62.24 16.84 29.18
CA ASN A 66 62.54 17.15 27.79
C ASN A 66 64.05 17.28 27.54
N GLY A 67 64.85 17.56 28.57
CA GLY A 67 66.30 17.74 28.47
C GLY A 67 66.71 19.04 27.79
N GLU A 68 65.85 20.06 27.83
CA GLU A 68 66.08 21.38 27.25
C GLU A 68 65.26 22.47 27.98
N LEU A 69 65.76 23.72 27.98
CA LEU A 69 65.03 24.86 28.53
C LEU A 69 63.80 25.17 27.66
N THR A 70 62.64 25.32 28.30
CA THR A 70 61.41 25.65 27.60
C THR A 70 61.35 27.15 27.32
N ASN A 71 61.64 27.52 26.07
CA ASN A 71 61.54 28.90 25.63
C ASN A 71 60.04 29.29 25.56
N LYS A 72 59.54 30.14 26.47
CA LYS A 72 58.11 30.56 26.59
C LYS A 72 57.46 31.00 25.27
N LYS A 73 58.23 31.42 24.27
CA LYS A 73 57.76 31.77 22.91
C LYS A 73 57.16 30.58 22.13
N ASN A 74 57.64 29.35 22.36
CA ASN A 74 57.19 28.17 21.61
C ASN A 74 55.83 27.62 22.09
N ILE A 75 55.45 27.86 23.36
CA ILE A 75 54.17 27.44 23.92
C ILE A 75 53.01 28.27 23.35
N SER A 76 53.21 29.59 23.19
CA SER A 76 52.18 30.46 22.60
C SER A 76 51.87 30.07 21.14
N TYR A 77 52.91 29.77 20.36
CA TYR A 77 52.76 29.41 18.95
C TYR A 77 52.13 28.02 18.75
N SER A 78 52.48 27.04 19.59
CA SER A 78 51.89 25.70 19.52
C SER A 78 50.41 25.70 19.91
N VAL A 79 50.04 26.50 20.91
CA VAL A 79 48.64 26.69 21.33
C VAL A 79 47.83 27.40 20.26
N GLU A 80 48.32 28.51 19.68
CA GLU A 80 47.64 29.18 18.57
C GLU A 80 47.42 28.26 17.37
N LYS A 81 48.45 27.48 17.00
CA LYS A 81 48.37 26.55 15.87
C LYS A 81 47.40 25.40 16.13
N ALA A 82 47.33 24.90 17.36
CA ALA A 82 46.35 23.89 17.75
C ALA A 82 44.92 24.44 17.67
N ILE A 83 44.68 25.66 18.15
CA ILE A 83 43.38 26.33 18.06
C ILE A 83 42.98 26.54 16.60
N ILE A 84 43.88 27.06 15.76
CA ILE A 84 43.62 27.27 14.32
C ILE A 84 43.31 25.94 13.62
N ASN A 85 44.03 24.86 13.95
CA ASN A 85 43.78 23.54 13.37
C ASN A 85 42.44 22.96 13.82
N THR A 86 42.06 23.08 15.09
CA THR A 86 40.76 22.59 15.59
C THR A 86 39.58 23.42 15.05
N VAL A 87 39.75 24.74 14.90
CA VAL A 87 38.72 25.62 14.32
C VAL A 87 38.61 25.44 12.80
N SER A 88 39.72 25.25 12.09
CA SER A 88 39.69 25.05 10.63
C SER A 88 39.20 23.65 10.24
N SER A 89 39.55 22.60 10.99
CA SER A 89 39.03 21.24 10.79
C SER A 89 37.52 21.17 11.02
N SER A 90 37.00 21.74 12.11
CA SER A 90 35.57 21.82 12.37
C SER A 90 34.79 22.64 11.32
N LYS A 91 35.35 23.75 10.83
CA LYS A 91 34.78 24.50 9.68
C LYS A 91 34.80 23.69 8.39
N LYS A 92 35.87 22.94 8.11
CA LYS A 92 36.01 22.10 6.91
C LYS A 92 35.02 20.93 6.90
N GLU A 93 34.76 20.31 8.05
CA GLU A 93 33.73 19.28 8.21
C GLU A 93 32.31 19.84 8.06
N LYS A 94 32.00 20.97 8.70
CA LYS A 94 30.72 21.68 8.49
C LYS A 94 30.51 22.08 7.02
N SER A 95 31.57 22.54 6.33
CA SER A 95 31.52 22.87 4.91
C SER A 95 31.24 21.64 4.04
N LYS A 96 31.94 20.52 4.28
CA LYS A 96 31.70 19.25 3.59
C LYS A 96 30.26 18.77 3.79
N MET A 97 29.76 18.76 5.02
CA MET A 97 28.38 18.36 5.33
C MET A 97 27.36 19.26 4.63
N SER A 98 27.59 20.58 4.59
CA SER A 98 26.69 21.49 3.87
C SER A 98 26.61 21.22 2.37
N LYS A 99 27.72 20.79 1.74
CA LYS A 99 27.74 20.43 0.31
C LYS A 99 26.96 19.15 0.05
N ILE A 100 27.08 18.16 0.93
CA ILE A 100 26.32 16.91 0.86
C ILE A 100 24.83 17.19 1.00
N ILE A 101 24.42 17.99 2.00
CA ILE A 101 23.01 18.35 2.21
C ILE A 101 22.45 19.07 0.98
N LYS A 102 23.18 20.04 0.41
CA LYS A 102 22.77 20.73 -0.82
C LYS A 102 22.64 19.76 -1.99
N PHE A 103 23.59 18.86 -2.19
CA PHE A 103 23.53 17.84 -3.24
C PHE A 103 22.30 16.94 -3.09
N LEU A 104 22.05 16.42 -1.89
CA LEU A 104 20.87 15.60 -1.60
C LEU A 104 19.57 16.37 -1.83
N SER A 105 19.52 17.65 -1.43
CA SER A 105 18.32 18.48 -1.68
C SER A 105 18.04 18.68 -3.17
N VAL A 106 19.08 18.89 -3.99
CA VAL A 106 18.95 19.00 -5.44
C VAL A 106 18.50 17.66 -6.03
N LEU A 107 19.05 16.54 -5.57
CA LEU A 107 18.66 15.21 -6.04
C LEU A 107 17.18 14.95 -5.79
N VAL A 108 16.67 15.28 -4.60
CA VAL A 108 15.24 15.15 -4.26
C VAL A 108 14.36 16.03 -5.16
N ILE A 109 14.80 17.27 -5.45
CA ILE A 109 14.06 18.16 -6.36
C ILE A 109 14.01 17.57 -7.76
N VAL A 110 15.14 17.06 -8.28
CA VAL A 110 15.22 16.47 -9.63
C VAL A 110 14.34 15.21 -9.73
N THR A 111 14.37 14.32 -8.74
CA THR A 111 13.51 13.13 -8.75
C THR A 111 12.03 13.50 -8.65
N THR A 112 11.69 14.51 -7.86
CA THR A 112 10.30 15.01 -7.75
C THR A 112 9.83 15.58 -9.09
N ILE A 113 10.65 16.41 -9.75
CA ILE A 113 10.34 16.95 -11.09
C ILE A 113 10.17 15.81 -12.09
N PHE A 114 11.02 14.78 -12.05
CA PHE A 114 10.91 13.62 -12.93
C PHE A 114 9.60 12.86 -12.70
N VAL A 115 9.22 12.61 -11.44
CA VAL A 115 7.94 11.95 -11.11
C VAL A 115 6.76 12.79 -11.60
N VAL A 116 6.78 14.11 -11.37
CA VAL A 116 5.73 15.02 -11.88
C VAL A 116 5.66 14.97 -13.40
N PHE A 117 6.80 15.00 -14.10
CA PHE A 117 6.86 14.87 -15.55
C PHE A 117 6.25 13.56 -16.04
N VAL A 118 6.59 12.44 -15.39
CA VAL A 118 6.02 11.12 -15.70
C VAL A 118 4.50 11.13 -15.50
N VAL A 119 4.01 11.63 -14.36
CA VAL A 119 2.56 11.72 -14.08
C VAL A 119 1.84 12.58 -15.11
N VAL A 120 2.40 13.74 -15.47
CA VAL A 120 1.84 14.64 -16.49
C VAL A 120 1.84 13.97 -17.86
N TYR A 121 2.92 13.28 -18.23
CA TYR A 121 3.03 12.54 -19.48
C TYR A 121 1.93 11.46 -19.59
N TYR A 122 1.75 10.64 -18.55
CA TYR A 122 0.72 9.61 -18.53
C TYR A 122 -0.69 10.20 -18.57
N LYS A 123 -0.98 11.27 -17.80
CA LYS A 123 -2.27 11.97 -17.86
C LYS A 123 -2.57 12.55 -19.23
N LYS A 124 -1.56 13.03 -19.95
CA LYS A 124 -1.71 13.56 -21.31
C LYS A 124 -1.92 12.44 -22.34
N LYS A 125 -1.22 11.32 -22.19
CA LYS A 125 -1.31 10.17 -23.10
C LYS A 125 -2.62 9.39 -22.94
N TYR A 126 -3.14 9.31 -21.71
CA TYR A 126 -4.32 8.55 -21.33
C TYR A 126 -5.31 9.47 -20.60
N PRO A 127 -6.06 10.32 -21.34
CA PRO A 127 -7.04 11.21 -20.73
C PRO A 127 -8.20 10.41 -20.12
N ARG A 128 -8.92 11.04 -19.18
CA ARG A 128 -10.18 10.50 -18.65
C ARG A 128 -11.20 10.37 -19.78
N ILE A 129 -11.98 9.29 -19.72
CA ILE A 129 -13.02 8.96 -20.70
C ILE A 129 -14.37 8.99 -19.97
N ASP A 130 -15.32 9.74 -20.51
CA ASP A 130 -16.73 9.66 -20.12
C ASP A 130 -17.43 8.68 -21.07
N ILE A 131 -18.07 7.64 -20.54
CA ILE A 131 -18.76 6.64 -21.37
C ILE A 131 -20.01 7.27 -21.98
N TYR A 132 -20.10 7.23 -23.31
CA TYR A 132 -21.30 7.60 -24.06
C TYR A 132 -22.10 6.38 -24.50
N ASN A 133 -21.43 5.34 -25.01
CA ASN A 133 -22.02 4.05 -25.36
C ASN A 133 -21.01 2.91 -25.11
N LEU A 134 -21.53 1.69 -25.01
CA LEU A 134 -20.79 0.47 -24.76
C LEU A 134 -21.17 -0.59 -25.81
N ASP A 135 -20.18 -1.10 -26.51
CA ASP A 135 -20.31 -2.09 -27.58
C ASP A 135 -19.43 -3.31 -27.31
N ILE A 136 -19.90 -4.49 -27.69
CA ILE A 136 -19.19 -5.76 -27.54
C ILE A 136 -18.76 -6.29 -28.89
N ILE A 137 -17.47 -6.61 -29.02
CA ILE A 137 -16.96 -7.49 -30.06
C ILE A 137 -17.02 -8.93 -29.55
N LYS A 138 -17.88 -9.73 -30.19
CA LYS A 138 -18.13 -11.12 -29.76
C LYS A 138 -16.96 -12.01 -30.14
N SER A 139 -16.62 -12.94 -29.24
CA SER A 139 -15.65 -14.00 -29.54
C SER A 139 -16.29 -15.13 -30.35
N GLU A 140 -15.48 -15.87 -31.10
CA GLU A 140 -15.88 -17.14 -31.73
C GLU A 140 -16.15 -18.25 -30.69
N GLU A 141 -15.57 -18.14 -29.49
CA GLU A 141 -15.74 -19.11 -28.42
C GLU A 141 -16.75 -18.61 -27.36
N SER A 142 -17.78 -19.42 -27.07
CA SER A 142 -18.79 -19.17 -26.03
C SER A 142 -18.36 -19.69 -24.66
N LYS A 143 -17.22 -19.22 -24.16
CA LYS A 143 -16.69 -19.58 -22.84
C LYS A 143 -16.26 -18.33 -22.06
N LEU A 144 -15.89 -18.54 -20.80
CA LEU A 144 -15.23 -17.50 -20.01
C LEU A 144 -13.83 -17.35 -20.61
N ASN A 145 -13.62 -16.25 -21.33
CA ASN A 145 -12.48 -16.08 -22.21
C ASN A 145 -11.30 -15.44 -21.48
N GLU A 146 -11.55 -14.63 -20.45
CA GLU A 146 -10.48 -13.95 -19.74
C GLU A 146 -10.86 -13.46 -18.33
N GLU A 147 -9.91 -13.56 -17.39
CA GLU A 147 -9.95 -12.94 -16.07
C GLU A 147 -8.98 -11.75 -16.05
N LEU A 148 -9.46 -10.57 -15.64
CA LEU A 148 -8.65 -9.40 -15.37
C LEU A 148 -8.62 -9.12 -13.86
N THR A 149 -7.45 -9.30 -13.25
CA THR A 149 -7.19 -8.86 -11.87
C THR A 149 -6.57 -7.45 -11.91
N LEU A 150 -7.30 -6.44 -11.41
CA LEU A 150 -6.76 -5.10 -11.23
C LEU A 150 -6.24 -4.97 -9.79
N ASN A 151 -4.97 -4.58 -9.62
CA ASN A 151 -4.28 -4.47 -8.32
C ASN A 151 -4.82 -3.35 -7.38
N MET A 152 -6.07 -2.94 -7.52
CA MET A 152 -6.60 -1.74 -6.85
C MET A 152 -7.88 -2.00 -6.05
N LEU A 153 -8.63 -3.07 -6.31
CA LEU A 153 -9.90 -3.40 -5.63
C LEU A 153 -10.06 -4.92 -5.49
N ASP A 154 -10.61 -5.39 -4.39
CA ASP A 154 -10.72 -6.82 -4.00
C ASP A 154 -11.68 -7.67 -4.86
N TYR A 155 -11.96 -7.27 -6.10
CA TYR A 155 -12.84 -7.97 -7.01
C TYR A 155 -12.19 -8.29 -8.36
N LYS A 156 -12.64 -9.39 -8.97
CA LYS A 156 -12.18 -9.85 -10.28
C LYS A 156 -13.13 -9.41 -11.37
N ILE A 157 -12.59 -9.15 -12.56
CA ILE A 157 -13.39 -8.84 -13.74
C ILE A 157 -13.28 -10.02 -14.72
N TRP A 158 -14.42 -10.50 -15.17
CA TRP A 158 -14.55 -11.66 -16.04
C TRP A 158 -15.19 -11.27 -17.37
N PHE A 159 -14.71 -11.87 -18.46
CA PHE A 159 -15.26 -11.67 -19.81
C PHE A 159 -15.79 -13.00 -20.36
N TYR A 160 -17.08 -13.05 -20.73
CA TYR A 160 -17.73 -14.25 -21.25
C TYR A 160 -18.21 -14.07 -22.70
N GLY A 161 -17.67 -14.86 -23.63
CA GLY A 161 -18.06 -14.79 -25.04
C GLY A 161 -17.70 -13.48 -25.74
N ILE A 162 -16.82 -12.68 -25.15
CA ILE A 162 -16.35 -11.39 -25.66
C ILE A 162 -14.88 -11.53 -26.08
N GLU A 163 -14.50 -10.90 -27.19
CA GLU A 163 -13.10 -10.66 -27.59
C GLU A 163 -12.61 -9.31 -27.08
N SER A 164 -13.40 -8.25 -27.29
CA SER A 164 -13.15 -6.94 -26.71
C SER A 164 -14.45 -6.23 -26.34
N LEU A 165 -14.35 -5.37 -25.32
CA LEU A 165 -15.43 -4.53 -24.87
C LEU A 165 -15.03 -3.08 -25.15
N GLU A 166 -15.68 -2.46 -26.11
CA GLU A 166 -15.37 -1.12 -26.57
C GLU A 166 -16.31 -0.11 -25.90
N ILE A 167 -15.73 0.91 -25.30
CA ILE A 167 -16.44 2.11 -24.86
C ILE A 167 -16.15 3.22 -25.86
N ASN A 168 -17.15 4.04 -26.15
CA ASN A 168 -16.93 5.26 -26.92
C ASN A 168 -17.24 6.52 -26.11
N ASP A 169 -16.52 7.59 -26.42
CA ASP A 169 -16.79 8.92 -25.88
C ASP A 169 -17.87 9.65 -26.70
N VAL A 170 -18.25 10.84 -26.26
CA VAL A 170 -19.22 11.71 -26.96
C VAL A 170 -18.79 12.11 -28.39
N ASN A 171 -17.53 11.89 -28.76
CA ASN A 171 -16.98 12.19 -30.07
C ASN A 171 -16.85 10.93 -30.96
N ASN A 172 -17.40 9.78 -30.52
CA ASN A 172 -17.26 8.47 -31.15
C ASN A 172 -15.81 7.96 -31.27
N ASN A 173 -14.92 8.36 -30.37
CA ASN A 173 -13.62 7.70 -30.23
C ASN A 173 -13.80 6.39 -29.46
N TYR A 174 -13.29 5.28 -29.98
CA TYR A 174 -13.42 3.96 -29.37
C TYR A 174 -12.20 3.61 -28.53
N PHE A 175 -12.45 3.02 -27.37
CA PHE A 175 -11.43 2.58 -26.43
C PHE A 175 -11.75 1.18 -25.91
N ASP A 176 -10.75 0.33 -25.82
CA ASP A 176 -10.86 -0.95 -25.14
C ASP A 176 -11.01 -0.73 -23.61
N LEU A 177 -12.09 -1.25 -23.01
CA LEU A 177 -12.40 -1.04 -21.59
C LEU A 177 -11.28 -1.54 -20.69
N LYS A 178 -10.71 -2.71 -21.00
CA LYS A 178 -9.63 -3.31 -20.22
C LYS A 178 -8.41 -2.38 -20.17
N THR A 179 -8.03 -1.83 -21.31
CA THR A 179 -6.96 -0.84 -21.44
C THR A 179 -7.30 0.45 -20.70
N ALA A 180 -8.52 0.95 -20.85
CA ALA A 180 -8.98 2.17 -20.17
C ALA A 180 -8.95 2.02 -18.63
N LEU A 181 -9.37 0.87 -18.09
CA LEU A 181 -9.29 0.55 -16.67
C LEU A 181 -7.83 0.44 -16.20
N LYS A 182 -6.98 -0.28 -16.95
CA LYS A 182 -5.56 -0.48 -16.63
C LYS A 182 -4.79 0.85 -16.51
N TYR A 183 -5.12 1.84 -17.35
CA TYR A 183 -4.47 3.14 -17.35
C TYR A 183 -5.25 4.22 -16.59
N ASN A 184 -6.24 3.85 -15.76
CA ASN A 184 -7.07 4.76 -14.96
C ASN A 184 -7.74 5.88 -15.79
N GLN A 185 -8.02 5.61 -17.06
CA GLN A 185 -8.83 6.50 -17.89
C GLN A 185 -10.29 6.45 -17.45
N ILE A 186 -10.70 5.31 -16.91
CA ILE A 186 -12.02 5.06 -16.37
C ILE A 186 -11.92 4.22 -15.09
N SER A 187 -12.89 4.35 -14.20
CA SER A 187 -13.08 3.50 -13.04
C SER A 187 -14.30 2.61 -13.22
N ILE A 188 -14.40 1.53 -12.44
CA ILE A 188 -15.61 0.70 -12.44
C ILE A 188 -16.83 1.50 -12.00
N GLN A 189 -16.70 2.45 -11.08
CA GLN A 189 -17.81 3.30 -10.69
C GLN A 189 -18.34 4.12 -11.88
N ASP A 190 -17.48 4.55 -12.80
CA ASP A 190 -17.91 5.25 -14.01
C ASP A 190 -18.74 4.32 -14.93
N VAL A 191 -18.38 3.04 -15.00
CA VAL A 191 -19.18 2.00 -15.70
C VAL A 191 -20.52 1.79 -15.02
N VAL A 192 -20.55 1.68 -13.69
CA VAL A 192 -21.79 1.53 -12.92
C VAL A 192 -22.72 2.73 -13.14
N ASN A 193 -22.20 3.96 -13.02
CA ASN A 193 -22.96 5.18 -13.25
C ASN A 193 -23.53 5.26 -14.67
N PHE A 194 -22.77 4.80 -15.67
CA PHE A 194 -23.26 4.68 -17.05
C PHE A 194 -24.44 3.71 -17.13
N LEU A 195 -24.31 2.50 -16.56
CA LEU A 195 -25.37 1.50 -16.57
C LEU A 195 -26.63 1.98 -15.84
N GLU A 196 -26.48 2.63 -14.69
CA GLU A 196 -27.59 3.23 -13.94
C GLU A 196 -28.30 4.29 -14.79
N LYS A 197 -27.55 5.17 -15.46
CA LYS A 197 -28.13 6.17 -16.38
C LYS A 197 -28.84 5.54 -17.58
N GLU A 198 -28.29 4.46 -18.15
CA GLU A 198 -28.93 3.72 -19.24
C GLU A 198 -30.24 3.06 -18.77
N TYR A 199 -30.26 2.50 -17.56
CA TYR A 199 -31.44 1.90 -16.93
C TYR A 199 -32.51 2.95 -16.63
N ASP A 200 -32.14 4.07 -15.99
CA ASP A 200 -33.05 5.19 -15.69
C ASP A 200 -33.65 5.81 -16.96
N SER A 201 -32.96 5.66 -18.10
CA SER A 201 -33.44 6.08 -19.41
C SER A 201 -34.22 5.00 -20.16
N GLU A 202 -34.52 3.87 -19.52
CA GLU A 202 -35.23 2.70 -20.08
C GLU A 202 -34.55 2.10 -21.34
N ARG A 203 -33.24 2.35 -21.54
CA ARG A 203 -32.48 1.79 -22.68
C ARG A 203 -32.03 0.36 -22.43
N ILE A 204 -31.89 -0.02 -21.16
CA ILE A 204 -31.51 -1.36 -20.72
C ILE A 204 -32.41 -1.80 -19.55
N LEU A 205 -32.45 -3.10 -19.30
CA LEU A 205 -33.15 -3.69 -18.15
C LEU A 205 -32.16 -3.95 -17.01
N MET A 206 -32.64 -3.89 -15.77
CA MET A 206 -31.85 -4.23 -14.58
C MET A 206 -32.64 -5.19 -13.70
N TYR A 207 -31.96 -6.21 -13.18
CA TYR A 207 -32.49 -7.15 -12.19
C TYR A 207 -31.58 -7.17 -10.97
N GLU A 208 -32.17 -7.10 -9.78
CA GLU A 208 -31.43 -7.24 -8.53
C GLU A 208 -31.75 -8.59 -7.89
N LEU A 209 -30.70 -9.37 -7.59
CA LEU A 209 -30.81 -10.64 -6.91
C LEU A 209 -30.84 -10.43 -5.40
N ARG A 210 -31.63 -11.25 -4.70
CA ARG A 210 -31.69 -11.30 -3.23
C ARG A 210 -30.53 -12.09 -2.61
N ASP A 211 -29.35 -12.05 -3.21
CA ASP A 211 -28.16 -12.74 -2.73
C ASP A 211 -27.19 -11.81 -1.98
N GLY A 212 -27.63 -10.60 -1.64
CA GLY A 212 -26.82 -9.49 -1.10
C GLY A 212 -26.96 -8.21 -1.91
N GLY A 213 -27.58 -8.30 -3.10
CA GLY A 213 -27.86 -7.19 -3.99
C GLY A 213 -27.06 -7.24 -5.29
N THR A 214 -26.75 -8.43 -5.82
CA THR A 214 -26.13 -8.57 -7.15
C THR A 214 -27.04 -7.96 -8.21
N LYS A 215 -26.51 -7.04 -9.02
CA LYS A 215 -27.26 -6.37 -10.09
C LYS A 215 -26.89 -6.96 -11.45
N ILE A 216 -27.88 -7.23 -12.28
CA ILE A 216 -27.71 -7.74 -13.64
C ILE A 216 -28.32 -6.75 -14.62
N TYR A 217 -27.48 -6.09 -15.40
CA TYR A 217 -27.87 -5.16 -16.47
C TYR A 217 -27.93 -5.89 -17.81
N LYS A 218 -29.04 -5.78 -18.53
CA LYS A 218 -29.29 -6.46 -19.80
C LYS A 218 -29.64 -5.48 -20.91
N SER A 219 -28.93 -5.58 -22.02
CA SER A 219 -29.29 -4.93 -23.28
C SER A 219 -29.44 -5.97 -24.39
N ASN A 220 -29.79 -5.54 -25.60
CA ASN A 220 -29.75 -6.40 -26.78
C ASN A 220 -28.33 -6.76 -27.24
N LYS A 221 -27.29 -6.08 -26.73
CA LYS A 221 -25.89 -6.25 -27.10
C LYS A 221 -25.06 -6.97 -26.04
N TYR A 222 -25.44 -6.84 -24.77
CA TYR A 222 -24.63 -7.29 -23.64
C TYR A 222 -25.46 -7.68 -22.42
N GLU A 223 -24.85 -8.44 -21.53
CA GLU A 223 -25.30 -8.64 -20.16
C GLU A 223 -24.12 -8.43 -19.21
N ILE A 224 -24.30 -7.56 -18.21
CA ILE A 224 -23.27 -7.21 -17.24
C ILE A 224 -23.78 -7.55 -15.84
N ILE A 225 -23.01 -8.32 -15.08
CA ILE A 225 -23.34 -8.77 -13.72
C ILE A 225 -22.38 -8.09 -12.75
N LEU A 226 -22.93 -7.33 -11.81
CA LEU A 226 -22.21 -6.72 -10.71
C LEU A 226 -22.51 -7.51 -9.44
N CYS A 227 -21.59 -8.36 -9.01
CA CYS A 227 -21.78 -9.16 -7.81
C CYS A 227 -21.78 -8.29 -6.57
N ASN A 228 -22.69 -8.60 -5.67
CA ASN A 228 -22.70 -8.07 -4.32
C ASN A 228 -23.35 -9.13 -3.44
N THR A 229 -22.61 -10.20 -3.17
CA THR A 229 -23.17 -11.33 -2.42
C THR A 229 -23.04 -11.11 -0.91
N ILE A 230 -23.89 -11.76 -0.11
CA ILE A 230 -23.81 -11.80 1.36
C ILE A 230 -22.46 -12.36 1.82
N GLU A 231 -21.84 -13.23 1.02
CA GLU A 231 -20.51 -13.80 1.23
C GLU A 231 -19.37 -12.82 0.90
N GLY A 232 -19.69 -11.62 0.41
CA GLY A 232 -18.73 -10.56 0.09
C GLY A 232 -18.11 -10.66 -1.30
N ASN A 233 -18.71 -11.42 -2.23
CA ASN A 233 -18.23 -11.46 -3.60
C ASN A 233 -18.66 -10.20 -4.35
N HIS A 234 -17.69 -9.48 -4.90
CA HIS A 234 -17.85 -8.23 -5.63
C HIS A 234 -17.38 -8.32 -7.10
N ASP A 235 -17.19 -9.53 -7.62
CA ASP A 235 -16.75 -9.77 -8.99
C ASP A 235 -17.69 -9.13 -10.02
N ILE A 236 -17.16 -8.88 -11.21
CA ILE A 236 -17.89 -8.25 -12.30
C ILE A 236 -17.77 -9.13 -13.53
N TYR A 237 -18.89 -9.42 -14.18
CA TYR A 237 -18.91 -10.21 -15.40
C TYR A 237 -19.43 -9.35 -16.53
N PHE A 238 -18.64 -9.20 -17.58
CA PHE A 238 -19.06 -8.64 -18.86
C PHE A 238 -19.29 -9.79 -19.83
N GLY A 239 -20.46 -9.83 -20.46
CA GLY A 239 -20.72 -10.88 -21.43
C GLY A 239 -21.71 -10.49 -22.52
N VAL A 240 -21.84 -11.38 -23.50
CA VAL A 240 -22.88 -11.31 -24.52
C VAL A 240 -24.29 -11.45 -23.90
N PRO A 241 -25.39 -11.20 -24.64
CA PRO A 241 -26.73 -11.39 -24.09
C PRO A 241 -26.94 -12.83 -23.57
N ASP A 242 -27.67 -12.93 -22.45
CA ASP A 242 -27.96 -14.16 -21.71
C ASP A 242 -26.73 -14.84 -21.06
N THR A 243 -25.64 -14.12 -20.82
CA THR A 243 -24.45 -14.63 -20.09
C THR A 243 -24.79 -15.32 -18.77
N SER A 244 -25.63 -14.74 -17.92
CA SER A 244 -26.12 -15.32 -16.66
C SER A 244 -26.71 -16.71 -16.86
N LYS A 245 -27.56 -16.87 -17.88
CA LYS A 245 -28.16 -18.14 -18.27
C LYS A 245 -27.13 -19.11 -18.86
N ARG A 246 -26.22 -18.62 -19.72
CA ARG A 246 -25.19 -19.43 -20.39
C ARG A 246 -24.14 -19.96 -19.44
N LEU A 247 -23.83 -19.20 -18.39
CA LEU A 247 -23.00 -19.64 -17.28
C LEU A 247 -23.73 -20.63 -16.36
N ASN A 248 -24.99 -20.99 -16.63
CA ASN A 248 -25.83 -21.78 -15.74
C ASN A 248 -25.81 -21.24 -14.30
N ASN A 249 -25.79 -19.90 -14.17
CA ASN A 249 -25.64 -19.19 -12.92
C ASN A 249 -24.36 -19.47 -12.10
N ALA A 250 -23.32 -20.02 -12.73
CA ALA A 250 -21.97 -20.16 -12.18
C ALA A 250 -21.17 -18.84 -12.25
N TYR A 251 -21.66 -17.82 -11.55
CA TYR A 251 -21.03 -16.50 -11.41
C TYR A 251 -21.17 -16.00 -9.96
N CYS A 252 -20.44 -14.95 -9.59
CA CYS A 252 -20.37 -14.46 -8.20
C CYS A 252 -19.92 -15.54 -7.18
N GLY A 253 -18.99 -16.42 -7.57
CA GLY A 253 -18.49 -17.51 -6.72
C GLY A 253 -19.40 -18.73 -6.63
N LYS A 254 -20.52 -18.77 -7.36
CA LYS A 254 -21.45 -19.90 -7.40
C LYS A 254 -20.97 -20.99 -8.38
N GLU A 255 -21.23 -22.25 -8.06
CA GLU A 255 -20.97 -23.40 -8.93
C GLU A 255 -22.24 -23.81 -9.71
N ALA A 256 -22.07 -24.32 -10.95
CA ALA A 256 -23.16 -24.59 -11.91
C ALA A 256 -24.15 -25.69 -11.46
N ASN A 257 -23.80 -26.53 -10.48
CA ASN A 257 -24.45 -27.83 -10.25
C ASN A 257 -25.34 -27.91 -8.99
N ASN A 258 -25.70 -26.78 -8.37
CA ASN A 258 -26.59 -26.77 -7.19
C ASN A 258 -27.96 -26.10 -7.46
N THR A 259 -28.41 -26.06 -8.72
CA THR A 259 -29.70 -25.43 -9.03
C THR A 259 -30.86 -26.37 -8.71
N CYS A 260 -31.72 -25.97 -7.79
CA CYS A 260 -33.01 -26.58 -7.55
C CYS A 260 -34.12 -25.74 -8.20
N TYR A 261 -34.94 -26.39 -9.01
CA TYR A 261 -36.19 -25.85 -9.50
C TYR A 261 -37.32 -26.41 -8.67
N PHE A 262 -38.25 -25.57 -8.26
CA PHE A 262 -39.41 -26.07 -7.53
C PHE A 262 -40.65 -25.26 -7.87
N THR A 263 -41.78 -25.95 -7.83
CA THR A 263 -43.09 -25.41 -8.14
C THR A 263 -43.91 -25.39 -6.89
N ARG A 264 -44.58 -24.26 -6.60
CA ARG A 264 -45.53 -24.13 -5.49
C ARG A 264 -46.79 -23.46 -6.00
N THR A 265 -47.94 -23.99 -5.62
CA THR A 265 -49.23 -23.31 -5.83
C THR A 265 -49.53 -22.43 -4.62
N TYR A 266 -49.79 -21.14 -4.87
CA TYR A 266 -50.23 -20.20 -3.83
C TYR A 266 -51.57 -19.57 -4.19
N HIS A 267 -52.46 -19.49 -3.20
CA HIS A 267 -53.68 -18.70 -3.29
C HIS A 267 -53.38 -17.23 -3.02
N VAL A 268 -53.79 -16.35 -3.94
CA VAL A 268 -53.58 -14.90 -3.82
C VAL A 268 -54.84 -14.27 -3.21
N LYS A 269 -54.78 -13.86 -1.93
CA LYS A 269 -55.90 -13.20 -1.24
C LYS A 269 -56.15 -11.79 -1.73
N SER A 270 -55.08 -11.01 -1.94
CA SER A 270 -55.18 -9.64 -2.42
C SER A 270 -53.93 -9.25 -3.20
N VAL A 271 -54.11 -8.30 -4.12
CA VAL A 271 -53.06 -7.68 -4.91
C VAL A 271 -53.14 -6.18 -4.70
N VAL A 272 -52.04 -5.56 -4.28
CA VAL A 272 -51.95 -4.12 -4.03
C VAL A 272 -50.83 -3.57 -4.90
N GLN A 273 -51.14 -2.55 -5.71
CA GLN A 273 -50.14 -1.89 -6.53
C GLN A 273 -49.12 -1.18 -5.64
N THR A 274 -47.82 -1.38 -5.89
CA THR A 274 -46.79 -0.66 -5.14
C THR A 274 -46.57 0.74 -5.73
N THR A 275 -45.77 1.56 -5.05
CA THR A 275 -45.32 2.86 -5.59
C THR A 275 -44.49 2.71 -6.87
N ASP A 276 -43.91 1.53 -7.08
CA ASP A 276 -43.24 1.10 -8.30
C ASP A 276 -44.26 0.36 -9.18
N SER A 277 -44.50 0.86 -10.40
CA SER A 277 -45.49 0.28 -11.32
C SER A 277 -45.13 -1.14 -11.77
N ASP A 278 -43.84 -1.50 -11.69
CA ASP A 278 -43.34 -2.78 -12.15
C ASP A 278 -43.58 -3.90 -11.13
N PHE A 279 -44.06 -3.56 -9.93
CA PHE A 279 -44.30 -4.52 -8.86
C PHE A 279 -45.67 -4.36 -8.20
N VAL A 280 -46.20 -5.49 -7.74
CA VAL A 280 -47.38 -5.59 -6.89
C VAL A 280 -47.00 -6.33 -5.61
N ASP A 281 -47.58 -5.90 -4.50
CA ASP A 281 -47.55 -6.67 -3.25
C ASP A 281 -48.76 -7.61 -3.27
N ILE A 282 -48.50 -8.92 -3.19
CA ILE A 282 -49.54 -9.93 -3.05
C ILE A 282 -49.57 -10.46 -1.63
N THR A 283 -50.78 -10.64 -1.10
CA THR A 283 -51.00 -11.33 0.17
C THR A 283 -51.44 -12.75 -0.10
N LEU A 284 -50.73 -13.73 0.45
CA LEU A 284 -50.99 -15.15 0.29
C LEU A 284 -51.92 -15.68 1.39
N GLU A 285 -52.40 -16.92 1.24
CA GLU A 285 -53.35 -17.54 2.19
C GLU A 285 -52.88 -17.52 3.65
N ASP A 286 -51.58 -17.74 3.88
CA ASP A 286 -50.94 -17.72 5.19
C ASP A 286 -50.69 -16.30 5.74
N ASN A 287 -51.19 -15.27 5.05
CA ASN A 287 -50.97 -13.84 5.29
C ASN A 287 -49.53 -13.37 5.06
N THR A 288 -48.68 -14.19 4.41
CA THR A 288 -47.38 -13.71 3.93
C THR A 288 -47.60 -12.67 2.83
N VAL A 289 -46.93 -11.53 2.95
CA VAL A 289 -46.93 -10.49 1.91
C VAL A 289 -45.63 -10.58 1.14
N VAL A 290 -45.72 -10.77 -0.18
CA VAL A 290 -44.55 -10.90 -1.05
C VAL A 290 -44.68 -9.95 -2.25
N LYS A 291 -43.55 -9.37 -2.64
CA LYS A 291 -43.48 -8.45 -3.78
C LYS A 291 -43.13 -9.22 -5.05
N VAL A 292 -43.94 -9.08 -6.09
CA VAL A 292 -43.79 -9.78 -7.37
C VAL A 292 -43.98 -8.82 -8.54
N ASN A 293 -43.42 -9.17 -9.70
CA ASN A 293 -43.51 -8.30 -10.87
C ASN A 293 -44.96 -8.21 -11.39
N SER A 294 -45.41 -7.00 -11.73
CA SER A 294 -46.78 -6.71 -12.17
C SER A 294 -47.11 -7.37 -13.52
N SER A 295 -46.10 -7.67 -14.35
CA SER A 295 -46.27 -8.35 -15.65
C SER A 295 -46.85 -9.76 -15.55
N PHE A 296 -46.80 -10.40 -14.38
CA PHE A 296 -47.45 -11.70 -14.15
C PHE A 296 -48.98 -11.63 -14.14
N GLY A 297 -49.59 -10.44 -14.11
CA GLY A 297 -51.03 -10.26 -14.29
C GLY A 297 -51.88 -10.91 -13.20
N LEU A 298 -51.38 -10.94 -11.96
CA LEU A 298 -52.04 -11.60 -10.84
C LEU A 298 -53.33 -10.87 -10.44
N THR A 299 -54.35 -11.64 -10.07
CA THR A 299 -55.63 -11.15 -9.58
C THR A 299 -55.99 -11.80 -8.25
N ALA A 300 -56.74 -11.08 -7.42
CA ALA A 300 -57.16 -11.58 -6.11
C ALA A 300 -58.13 -12.76 -6.24
N SER A 301 -58.18 -13.59 -5.19
CA SER A 301 -59.05 -14.76 -5.04
C SER A 301 -58.83 -15.86 -6.08
N LYS A 302 -57.59 -16.02 -6.56
CA LYS A 302 -57.20 -17.05 -7.52
C LYS A 302 -55.95 -17.81 -7.09
N ASP A 303 -55.81 -19.03 -7.59
CA ASP A 303 -54.65 -19.88 -7.38
C ASP A 303 -53.67 -19.74 -8.54
N TYR A 304 -52.39 -19.63 -8.19
CA TYR A 304 -51.31 -19.49 -9.15
C TYR A 304 -50.21 -20.51 -8.88
N GLU A 305 -49.74 -21.16 -9.93
CA GLU A 305 -48.54 -21.98 -9.93
C GLU A 305 -47.33 -21.07 -10.16
N PHE A 306 -46.45 -21.01 -9.16
CA PHE A 306 -45.17 -20.30 -9.24
C PHE A 306 -44.05 -21.30 -9.44
N VAL A 307 -43.24 -21.08 -10.48
CA VAL A 307 -42.02 -21.83 -10.75
C VAL A 307 -40.85 -21.02 -10.23
N PHE A 308 -40.05 -21.61 -9.36
CA PHE A 308 -38.88 -20.99 -8.75
C PHE A 308 -37.60 -21.68 -9.18
N SER A 309 -36.49 -20.94 -9.14
CA SER A 309 -35.13 -21.48 -9.14
C SER A 309 -34.37 -20.98 -7.92
N THR A 310 -33.59 -21.86 -7.29
CA THR A 310 -32.70 -21.50 -6.19
C THR A 310 -31.40 -22.30 -6.22
N TYR A 311 -30.41 -21.77 -5.53
CA TYR A 311 -29.09 -22.36 -5.31
C TYR A 311 -28.84 -22.68 -3.84
N ASN A 312 -29.72 -22.19 -2.97
CA ASN A 312 -29.54 -22.22 -1.52
C ASN A 312 -30.39 -23.33 -0.93
N LYS A 313 -29.79 -24.08 0.01
CA LYS A 313 -30.59 -24.96 0.87
C LYS A 313 -31.25 -24.13 1.95
N PHE A 314 -32.57 -24.15 1.98
CA PHE A 314 -33.37 -23.51 3.01
C PHE A 314 -34.50 -24.43 3.46
N LYS A 315 -35.12 -24.09 4.60
CA LYS A 315 -36.33 -24.77 5.04
C LYS A 315 -37.49 -24.36 4.14
N ASP A 316 -38.16 -25.33 3.53
CA ASP A 316 -39.34 -25.14 2.67
C ASP A 316 -40.48 -24.45 3.44
N THR A 317 -40.53 -23.13 3.31
CA THR A 317 -41.54 -22.24 3.87
C THR A 317 -41.78 -21.12 2.87
N THR A 318 -43.01 -20.59 2.83
CA THR A 318 -43.39 -19.50 1.93
C THR A 318 -42.37 -18.34 1.96
N THR A 319 -42.08 -17.82 3.15
CA THR A 319 -41.11 -16.73 3.34
C THR A 319 -39.73 -17.08 2.77
N ASN A 320 -39.15 -18.20 3.18
CA ASN A 320 -37.82 -18.58 2.70
C ASN A 320 -37.77 -18.79 1.18
N ILE A 321 -38.84 -19.35 0.60
CA ILE A 321 -38.95 -19.57 -0.85
C ILE A 321 -38.85 -18.24 -1.59
N PHE A 322 -39.70 -17.27 -1.22
CA PHE A 322 -39.74 -15.97 -1.90
C PHE A 322 -38.52 -15.11 -1.58
N GLU A 323 -37.85 -15.34 -0.45
CA GLU A 323 -36.62 -14.63 -0.07
C GLU A 323 -35.37 -15.19 -0.77
N ASN A 324 -35.28 -16.50 -0.94
CA ASN A 324 -34.05 -17.19 -1.37
C ASN A 324 -34.12 -17.77 -2.79
N SER A 325 -35.16 -17.44 -3.56
CA SER A 325 -35.39 -18.02 -4.90
C SER A 325 -35.86 -16.98 -5.89
N THR A 326 -35.58 -17.23 -7.17
CA THR A 326 -36.01 -16.41 -8.30
C THR A 326 -37.29 -16.99 -8.91
N ILE A 327 -38.33 -16.18 -9.06
CA ILE A 327 -39.56 -16.56 -9.78
C ILE A 327 -39.26 -16.57 -11.28
N MET A 328 -39.47 -17.72 -11.91
CA MET A 328 -39.23 -17.96 -13.34
C MET A 328 -40.49 -17.83 -14.18
N GLU A 329 -41.61 -18.33 -13.64
CA GLU A 329 -42.90 -18.37 -14.34
C GLU A 329 -44.02 -18.34 -13.30
N VAL A 330 -45.13 -17.70 -13.67
CA VAL A 330 -46.36 -17.72 -12.89
C VAL A 330 -47.55 -17.93 -13.82
N LYS A 331 -48.42 -18.89 -13.51
CA LYS A 331 -49.64 -19.16 -14.29
C LYS A 331 -50.82 -19.46 -13.39
N GLU A 332 -52.00 -18.98 -13.76
CA GLU A 332 -53.26 -19.32 -13.08
C GLU A 332 -53.50 -20.83 -13.22
N THR A 333 -53.94 -21.47 -12.13
CA THR A 333 -54.15 -22.92 -12.09
C THR A 333 -55.35 -23.27 -11.23
N ASN A 334 -55.93 -24.44 -11.46
CA ASN A 334 -56.95 -25.04 -10.58
C ASN A 334 -56.40 -26.30 -9.88
N HIS A 335 -55.09 -26.51 -9.93
CA HIS A 335 -54.42 -27.67 -9.38
C HIS A 335 -53.36 -27.26 -8.35
N ILE A 336 -53.29 -28.00 -7.26
CA ILE A 336 -52.24 -27.85 -6.25
C ILE A 336 -51.03 -28.67 -6.70
N ILE A 337 -49.92 -28.00 -6.97
CA ILE A 337 -48.65 -28.60 -7.38
C ILE A 337 -47.57 -28.11 -6.41
N ASN A 338 -46.96 -29.05 -5.70
CA ASN A 338 -45.79 -28.82 -4.86
C ASN A 338 -44.74 -29.85 -5.26
N GLN A 339 -43.76 -29.43 -6.07
CA GLN A 339 -42.72 -30.29 -6.61
C GLN A 339 -41.36 -29.61 -6.49
N GLU A 340 -40.30 -30.40 -6.36
CA GLU A 340 -38.92 -29.94 -6.33
C GLU A 340 -38.07 -30.90 -7.17
N ILE A 341 -37.24 -30.32 -8.04
CA ILE A 341 -36.35 -31.00 -8.98
C ILE A 341 -35.00 -30.29 -8.91
N CYS A 342 -34.02 -30.93 -8.29
CA CYS A 342 -32.65 -30.45 -8.31
C CYS A 342 -31.87 -31.08 -9.46
N VAL A 343 -31.18 -30.24 -10.23
CA VAL A 343 -30.29 -30.68 -11.30
C VAL A 343 -28.89 -30.77 -10.70
N ASN A 344 -28.43 -32.00 -10.45
CA ASN A 344 -27.08 -32.30 -9.94
C ASN A 344 -26.10 -32.57 -11.08
#